data_AF-A0A9Q1E331-F1
#
_entry.id   AF-A0A9Q1E331-F1
#
_cell.length_a   1.000
_cell.length_b   1.000
_cell.length_c   1.000
_cell.angle_alpha   90.00
_cell.angle_beta   90.00
_cell.angle_gamma   90.00
#
_symmetry.space_group_name_H-M   'P 1'
#
loop_
_entity.id
_entity.type
_entity.pdbx_description
1 polymer ?
#
loop_
_entity_poly.entity_id
_entity_poly.type
_entity_poly.pdbx_seq_one_letter_code
_entity_poly.pdbx_strand_id
1 'polypeptide(L)'
;MAQKVERFCSPGKGNGLRAVSSLKAGELLFSAEAFASSVSKRVMKYTCENCLSRKDKLLRCSQCKISRYCDASCQKRSWPEHREECRRLKRLHPTVPTDSVRLVAKILSKLVNRSHGPAEELYSLEELESHLSEMSEEKKSELEDLGVALRLFLKEEADDLSLLPPGLDPISIIAKVSPIPSLS
;
A
#
# COMPACT_ATOMS: atom_id res chain seq x y z
N MET A 1 25.30 0.55 7.00
CA MET A 1 25.43 1.09 8.37
C MET A 1 25.13 -0.03 9.34
N ALA A 2 25.76 -0.09 10.52
CA ALA A 2 25.40 -1.11 11.51
C ALA A 2 23.93 -0.92 11.95
N GLN A 3 23.17 -2.01 11.99
CA GLN A 3 21.76 -2.01 12.39
C GLN A 3 21.68 -1.61 13.87
N LYS A 4 21.01 -0.49 14.17
CA LYS A 4 20.89 0.07 15.54
C LYS A 4 19.62 -0.38 16.27
N VAL A 5 18.75 -1.06 15.54
CA VAL A 5 17.52 -1.65 16.05
C VAL A 5 17.48 -3.11 15.65
N GLU A 6 16.88 -3.94 16.48
CA GLU A 6 16.61 -5.34 16.16
C GLU A 6 15.15 -5.67 16.46
N ARG A 7 14.67 -6.73 15.80
CA ARG A 7 13.35 -7.30 16.06
C ARG A 7 13.31 -7.95 17.44
N PHE A 8 12.19 -7.83 18.12
CA PHE A 8 11.94 -8.59 19.35
C PHE A 8 10.44 -8.85 19.53
N CYS A 9 10.10 -9.85 20.36
CA CYS A 9 8.73 -10.07 20.80
C CYS A 9 8.44 -9.18 22.02
N SER A 10 7.52 -8.23 21.86
CA SER A 10 7.03 -7.37 22.93
C SER A 10 5.92 -8.09 23.71
N PRO A 11 6.09 -8.32 25.02
CA PRO A 11 5.06 -8.97 25.84
C PRO A 11 3.71 -8.27 25.73
N GLY A 12 2.66 -9.04 25.38
CA GLY A 12 1.29 -8.56 25.23
C GLY A 12 1.02 -7.65 24.02
N LYS A 13 1.99 -7.44 23.12
CA LYS A 13 1.87 -6.51 21.97
C LYS A 13 2.39 -7.09 20.64
N GLY A 14 2.72 -8.38 20.61
CA GLY A 14 3.26 -9.03 19.42
C GLY A 14 4.69 -8.59 19.10
N ASN A 15 4.94 -8.26 17.84
CA ASN A 15 6.27 -7.93 17.31
C ASN A 15 6.65 -6.45 17.54
N GLY A 16 7.94 -6.17 17.70
CA GLY A 16 8.43 -4.80 17.84
C GLY A 16 9.90 -4.63 17.45
N LEU A 17 10.37 -3.38 17.51
CA LEU A 17 11.78 -3.01 17.36
C LEU A 17 12.32 -2.48 18.69
N ARG A 18 13.52 -2.92 19.07
CA ARG A 18 14.25 -2.41 20.23
C ARG A 18 15.64 -1.92 19.83
N ALA A 19 16.19 -0.97 20.58
CA ALA A 19 17.54 -0.49 20.37
C ALA A 19 18.57 -1.56 20.80
N VAL A 20 19.62 -1.76 20.01
CA VAL A 20 20.77 -2.63 20.37
C VAL A 20 21.94 -1.85 20.99
N SER A 21 21.83 -0.52 21.01
CA SER A 21 22.84 0.38 21.57
C SER A 21 22.20 1.70 22.01
N SER A 22 22.94 2.55 22.71
CA SER A 22 22.47 3.88 23.09
C SER A 22 22.21 4.76 21.87
N LEU A 23 21.06 5.44 21.86
CA LEU A 23 20.63 6.33 20.78
C LEU A 23 20.65 7.79 21.23
N LYS A 24 20.97 8.71 20.31
CA LYS A 24 20.95 10.16 20.51
C LYS A 24 19.70 10.77 19.87
N ALA A 25 19.25 11.90 20.41
CA ALA A 25 18.16 12.68 19.81
C ALA A 25 18.55 13.12 18.37
N GLY A 26 17.65 12.89 17.41
CA GLY A 26 17.86 13.20 15.99
C GLY A 26 18.65 12.14 15.20
N GLU A 27 19.03 11.03 15.83
CA GLU A 27 19.78 9.97 15.17
C GLU A 27 18.90 9.15 14.21
N LEU A 28 19.37 8.97 12.96
CA LEU A 28 18.70 8.13 11.96
C LEU A 28 18.84 6.64 12.33
N LEU A 29 17.72 5.97 12.56
CA LEU A 29 17.67 4.55 12.92
C LEU A 29 17.45 3.65 11.71
N PHE A 30 16.53 4.03 10.82
CA PHE A 30 16.13 3.28 9.65
C PHE A 30 15.52 4.21 8.60
N SER A 31 15.68 3.87 7.32
CA SER A 31 15.03 4.54 6.20
C SER A 31 14.70 3.50 5.15
N ALA A 32 13.48 3.51 4.64
CA ALA A 32 13.05 2.62 3.59
C ALA A 32 12.18 3.35 2.58
N GLU A 33 12.27 2.91 1.33
CA GLU A 33 11.28 3.24 0.32
C GLU A 33 9.97 2.50 0.63
N ALA A 34 8.84 3.13 0.30
CA ALA A 34 7.54 2.49 0.51
C ALA A 34 7.44 1.22 -0.35
N PHE A 35 6.95 0.12 0.23
CA PHE A 35 6.67 -1.09 -0.54
C PHE A 35 5.70 -0.79 -1.69
N ALA A 36 4.60 -0.09 -1.38
CA ALA A 36 3.70 0.50 -2.35
C ALA A 36 3.11 1.79 -1.76
N SER A 37 2.68 2.72 -2.61
CA SER A 37 1.99 3.93 -2.16
C SER A 37 0.88 4.36 -3.12
N SER A 38 -0.14 5.02 -2.57
CA SER A 38 -1.25 5.60 -3.33
C SER A 38 -1.61 6.95 -2.73
N VAL A 39 -1.78 7.96 -3.57
CA VAL A 39 -2.20 9.28 -3.09
C VAL A 39 -3.67 9.23 -2.69
N SER A 40 -3.97 9.62 -1.45
CA SER A 40 -5.34 9.65 -0.94
C SER A 40 -6.25 10.52 -1.79
N LYS A 41 -7.47 10.03 -2.06
CA LYS A 41 -8.52 10.75 -2.77
C LYS A 41 -8.78 12.15 -2.19
N ARG A 42 -8.60 12.33 -0.88
CA ARG A 42 -8.78 13.61 -0.18
C ARG A 42 -7.84 14.71 -0.69
N VAL A 43 -6.61 14.36 -1.05
CA VAL A 43 -5.54 15.31 -1.42
C VAL A 43 -5.06 15.17 -2.85
N MET A 44 -5.55 14.18 -3.61
CA MET A 44 -5.09 13.86 -4.96
C MET A 44 -5.16 15.01 -5.97
N LYS A 45 -5.99 16.03 -5.72
CA LYS A 45 -6.06 17.23 -6.57
C LYS A 45 -4.80 18.10 -6.48
N TYR A 46 -4.05 18.00 -5.40
CA TYR A 46 -2.92 18.88 -5.06
C TYR A 46 -1.63 18.11 -4.78
N THR A 47 -1.62 16.78 -4.86
CA THR A 47 -0.45 15.95 -4.58
C THR A 47 0.02 15.23 -5.85
N CYS A 48 1.32 15.27 -6.15
CA CYS A 48 1.90 14.50 -7.24
C CYS A 48 1.93 13.00 -6.90
N GLU A 49 1.47 12.16 -7.82
CA GLU A 49 1.42 10.70 -7.66
C GLU A 49 2.82 10.06 -7.56
N ASN A 50 3.87 10.69 -8.10
CA ASN A 50 5.22 10.15 -8.10
C ASN A 50 6.05 10.59 -6.90
N CYS A 51 6.19 11.90 -6.67
CA CYS A 51 7.08 12.44 -5.63
C CYS A 51 6.35 12.83 -4.35
N LEU A 52 5.02 12.63 -4.29
CA LEU A 52 4.15 12.94 -3.15
C LEU A 52 4.17 14.40 -2.69
N SER A 53 4.83 15.29 -3.45
CA SER A 53 4.89 16.72 -3.15
C SER A 53 3.56 17.40 -3.46
N ARG A 54 3.15 18.30 -2.56
CA ARG A 54 2.01 19.18 -2.78
C ARG A 54 2.36 20.29 -3.77
N LYS A 55 1.49 20.58 -4.72
CA LYS A 55 1.61 21.67 -5.71
C LYS A 55 0.25 22.30 -5.98
N ASP A 56 0.25 23.59 -6.31
CA ASP A 56 -0.97 24.33 -6.65
C ASP A 56 -1.52 23.95 -8.04
N LYS A 57 -0.63 23.61 -8.96
CA LYS A 57 -0.96 23.18 -10.33
C LYS A 57 -0.31 21.83 -10.60
N LEU A 58 -1.11 20.91 -11.11
CA LEU A 58 -0.67 19.57 -11.51
C LEU A 58 -1.21 19.22 -12.89
N LEU A 59 -0.38 18.51 -13.66
CA LEU A 59 -0.77 17.86 -14.89
C LEU A 59 -1.63 16.65 -14.57
N ARG A 60 -2.71 16.42 -15.33
CA ARG A 60 -3.53 15.21 -15.22
C ARG A 60 -3.06 14.18 -16.24
N CYS A 61 -3.02 12.91 -15.85
CA CYS A 61 -2.87 11.82 -16.80
C CYS A 61 -3.96 11.94 -17.88
N SER A 62 -3.56 11.97 -19.15
CA SER A 62 -4.49 12.17 -20.26
C SER A 62 -5.41 10.97 -20.49
N GLN A 63 -5.04 9.78 -20.01
CA GLN A 63 -5.77 8.55 -20.23
C GLN A 63 -6.83 8.29 -19.15
N CYS A 64 -6.42 8.18 -17.87
CA CYS A 64 -7.35 7.89 -16.78
C CYS A 64 -8.03 9.15 -16.20
N LYS A 65 -7.45 10.34 -16.40
CA LYS A 65 -7.87 11.63 -15.81
C LYS A 65 -7.84 11.70 -14.27
N ILE A 66 -7.39 10.64 -13.59
CA ILE A 66 -7.34 10.52 -12.14
C ILE A 66 -5.97 10.96 -11.59
N SER A 67 -4.89 10.26 -11.96
CA SER A 67 -3.54 10.53 -11.44
C SER A 67 -2.99 11.88 -11.89
N ARG A 68 -2.21 12.52 -11.02
CA ARG A 68 -1.72 13.88 -11.22
C ARG A 68 -0.22 14.00 -10.96
N TYR A 69 0.45 14.89 -11.68
CA TYR A 69 1.91 15.03 -11.66
C TYR A 69 2.35 16.48 -11.65
N CYS A 70 3.43 16.80 -10.94
CA CYS A 70 3.97 18.16 -10.93
C CYS A 70 4.56 18.56 -12.28
N ASP A 71 5.05 17.59 -13.05
CA ASP A 71 5.66 17.79 -14.36
C ASP A 71 5.66 16.48 -15.17
N ALA A 72 6.06 16.57 -16.44
CA ALA A 72 6.18 15.43 -17.34
C ALA A 72 7.24 14.40 -16.89
N SER A 73 8.23 14.82 -16.10
CA SER A 73 9.30 13.94 -15.59
C SER A 73 8.75 12.99 -14.53
N CYS A 74 7.97 13.50 -13.57
CA CYS A 74 7.24 12.70 -12.59
C CYS A 74 6.21 11.78 -13.25
N GLN A 75 5.51 12.26 -14.28
CA GLN A 75 4.59 11.41 -15.05
C GLN A 75 5.33 10.23 -15.70
N LYS A 76 6.45 10.49 -16.38
CA LYS A 76 7.26 9.46 -17.04
C LYS A 76 7.85 8.46 -16.04
N ARG A 77 8.38 8.92 -14.90
CA ARG A 77 8.92 8.05 -13.84
C ARG A 77 7.87 7.12 -13.24
N SER A 78 6.63 7.61 -13.05
CA SER A 78 5.56 6.78 -12.50
C SER A 78 4.99 5.76 -13.48
N TRP A 79 5.26 5.88 -14.78
CA TRP A 79 4.57 5.10 -15.81
C TRP A 79 4.70 3.58 -15.65
N PRO A 80 5.86 3.00 -15.29
CA PRO A 80 5.98 1.55 -15.09
C PRO A 80 4.95 1.00 -14.08
N GLU A 81 4.76 1.68 -12.95
CA GLU A 81 3.78 1.30 -11.92
C GLU A 81 2.36 1.75 -12.27
N HIS A 82 2.22 2.93 -12.88
CA HIS A 82 0.91 3.51 -13.19
C HIS A 82 0.22 2.84 -14.37
N ARG A 83 0.93 2.23 -15.32
CA ARG A 83 0.37 1.75 -16.60
C ARG A 83 -0.83 0.82 -16.40
N GLU A 84 -0.71 -0.18 -15.53
CA GLU A 84 -1.80 -1.13 -15.25
C GLU A 84 -2.94 -0.45 -14.49
N GLU A 85 -2.62 0.32 -13.45
CA GLU A 85 -3.60 1.11 -12.68
C GLU A 85 -4.37 2.08 -13.60
N CYS A 86 -3.69 2.69 -14.57
CA CYS A 86 -4.26 3.64 -15.52
C CYS A 86 -5.36 3.00 -16.37
N ARG A 87 -5.14 1.77 -16.86
CA ARG A 87 -6.16 1.03 -17.63
C ARG A 87 -7.38 0.73 -16.76
N ARG A 88 -7.15 0.29 -15.52
CA ARG A 88 -8.21 -0.05 -14.55
C ARG A 88 -9.03 1.20 -14.15
N LEU A 89 -8.36 2.31 -13.83
CA LEU A 89 -9.00 3.59 -13.51
C LEU A 89 -9.78 4.18 -14.69
N LYS A 90 -9.22 4.11 -15.91
CA LYS A 90 -9.91 4.56 -17.13
C LYS A 90 -11.21 3.80 -17.36
N ARG A 91 -11.21 2.48 -17.10
CA ARG A 91 -12.40 1.62 -17.27
C ARG A 91 -13.52 1.96 -16.29
N LEU A 92 -13.19 2.30 -15.05
CA LEU A 92 -14.18 2.60 -14.01
C LEU A 92 -14.65 4.06 -13.98
N HIS A 93 -14.03 4.94 -14.77
CA HIS A 93 -14.37 6.36 -14.78
C HIS A 93 -15.89 6.57 -15.04
N PRO A 94 -16.58 7.41 -14.24
CA PRO A 94 -16.04 8.40 -13.29
C PRO A 94 -15.79 7.87 -11.87
N THR A 95 -16.07 6.60 -11.59
CA THR A 95 -15.87 5.99 -10.28
C THR A 95 -14.39 5.81 -9.97
N VAL A 96 -13.96 6.33 -8.81
CA VAL A 96 -12.61 6.16 -8.28
C VAL A 96 -12.69 5.19 -7.10
N PRO A 97 -11.97 4.04 -7.13
CA PRO A 97 -11.92 3.11 -6.01
C PRO A 97 -11.42 3.76 -4.73
N THR A 98 -11.64 3.10 -3.60
CA THR A 98 -11.14 3.57 -2.30
C THR A 98 -9.61 3.57 -2.26
N ASP A 99 -9.04 4.35 -1.34
CA ASP A 99 -7.59 4.47 -1.17
C ASP A 99 -6.97 3.08 -0.87
N SER A 100 -7.62 2.28 -0.02
CA SER A 100 -7.22 0.90 0.29
C SER A 100 -7.25 0.00 -0.94
N VAL A 101 -8.33 0.02 -1.75
CA VAL A 101 -8.40 -0.82 -2.98
C VAL A 101 -7.27 -0.48 -3.95
N ARG A 102 -6.96 0.81 -4.14
CA ARG A 102 -5.84 1.25 -5.00
C ARG A 102 -4.50 0.80 -4.44
N LEU A 103 -4.29 0.92 -3.13
CA LEU A 103 -3.07 0.51 -2.47
C LEU A 103 -2.86 -1.01 -2.56
N VAL A 104 -3.87 -1.81 -2.20
CA VAL A 104 -3.82 -3.27 -2.26
C VAL A 104 -3.57 -3.76 -3.67
N ALA A 105 -4.20 -3.15 -4.68
CA ALA A 105 -3.92 -3.49 -6.08
C ALA A 105 -2.44 -3.30 -6.46
N LYS A 106 -1.79 -2.24 -5.97
CA LYS A 106 -0.35 -2.01 -6.18
C LYS A 106 0.51 -3.01 -5.42
N ILE A 107 0.13 -3.35 -4.18
CA ILE A 107 0.80 -4.39 -3.39
C ILE A 107 0.77 -5.74 -4.12
N LEU A 108 -0.42 -6.17 -4.56
CA LEU A 108 -0.62 -7.42 -5.29
C LEU A 108 0.22 -7.45 -6.58
N SER A 109 0.18 -6.38 -7.37
CA SER A 109 1.02 -6.28 -8.58
C SER A 109 2.52 -6.38 -8.26
N LYS A 110 2.99 -5.86 -7.12
CA LYS A 110 4.39 -5.95 -6.71
C LYS A 110 4.78 -7.37 -6.27
N LEU A 111 3.89 -8.04 -5.54
CA LEU A 111 4.08 -9.45 -5.11
C LEU A 111 4.14 -10.41 -6.30
N VAL A 112 3.18 -10.29 -7.24
CA VAL A 112 3.11 -11.15 -8.43
C VAL A 112 4.35 -10.97 -9.32
N ASN A 113 4.85 -9.74 -9.47
CA ASN A 113 6.04 -9.46 -10.26
C ASN A 113 7.36 -9.79 -9.52
N ARG A 114 7.30 -10.33 -8.28
CA ARG A 114 8.46 -10.70 -7.44
C ARG A 114 9.56 -9.63 -7.37
N SER A 115 9.16 -8.36 -7.41
CA SER A 115 10.10 -7.26 -7.24
C SER A 115 10.38 -7.08 -5.75
N HIS A 116 11.34 -7.85 -5.24
CA HIS A 116 11.85 -7.68 -3.89
C HIS A 116 12.65 -6.37 -3.82
N GLY A 117 12.29 -5.52 -2.85
CA GLY A 117 12.98 -4.26 -2.59
C GLY A 117 13.48 -4.19 -1.14
N PRO A 118 14.27 -3.17 -0.79
CA PRO A 118 14.80 -2.99 0.57
C PRO A 118 13.70 -2.67 1.61
N ALA A 119 12.45 -2.46 1.17
CA ALA A 119 11.32 -2.13 2.04
C ALA A 119 10.98 -3.21 3.08
N GLU A 120 11.47 -4.43 2.88
CA GLU A 120 11.17 -5.61 3.72
C GLU A 120 12.36 -6.06 4.58
N GLU A 121 13.36 -5.19 4.81
CA GLU A 121 14.59 -5.52 5.55
C GLU A 121 14.32 -5.96 7.01
N LEU A 122 13.30 -5.39 7.66
CA LEU A 122 12.95 -5.69 9.05
C LEU A 122 11.74 -6.62 9.19
N TYR A 123 10.69 -6.37 8.44
CA TYR A 123 9.47 -7.19 8.43
C TYR A 123 8.99 -7.30 6.99
N SER A 124 8.60 -8.50 6.57
CA SER A 124 7.94 -8.69 5.29
C SER A 124 6.44 -8.40 5.38
N LEU A 125 5.78 -8.28 4.23
CA LEU A 125 4.33 -8.07 4.19
C LEU A 125 3.56 -9.23 4.86
N GLU A 126 4.05 -10.46 4.72
CA GLU A 126 3.48 -11.67 5.33
C GLU A 126 3.45 -11.56 6.87
N GLU A 127 4.46 -10.92 7.46
CA GLU A 127 4.63 -10.81 8.92
C GLU A 127 3.82 -9.67 9.55
N LEU A 128 3.17 -8.82 8.76
CA LEU A 128 2.31 -7.75 9.27
C LEU A 128 1.09 -8.32 10.00
N GLU A 129 0.72 -7.69 11.11
CA GLU A 129 -0.48 -8.09 11.86
C GLU A 129 -1.75 -7.66 11.11
N SER A 130 -2.73 -8.55 11.04
CA SER A 130 -4.03 -8.31 10.39
C SER A 130 -5.16 -8.06 11.40
N HIS A 131 -4.98 -8.52 12.65
CA HIS A 131 -6.00 -8.52 13.70
C HIS A 131 -7.34 -9.18 13.31
N LEU A 132 -7.39 -9.98 12.23
CA LEU A 132 -8.64 -10.57 11.72
C LEU A 132 -9.40 -11.40 12.76
N SER A 133 -8.69 -12.09 13.65
CA SER A 133 -9.27 -12.89 14.74
C SER A 133 -9.94 -12.04 15.83
N GLU A 134 -9.55 -10.77 15.95
CA GLU A 134 -10.05 -9.83 16.97
C GLU A 134 -11.14 -8.88 16.41
N MET A 135 -11.39 -8.93 15.11
CA MET A 135 -12.37 -8.07 14.44
C MET A 135 -13.81 -8.56 14.68
N SER A 136 -14.74 -7.60 14.80
CA SER A 136 -16.17 -7.89 14.83
C SER A 136 -16.67 -8.33 13.44
N GLU A 137 -17.83 -9.00 13.41
CA GLU A 137 -18.42 -9.49 12.16
C GLU A 137 -18.79 -8.35 11.20
N GLU A 138 -19.18 -7.18 11.72
CA GLU A 138 -19.46 -6.00 10.90
C GLU A 138 -18.19 -5.54 10.16
N LYS A 139 -17.06 -5.48 10.85
CA LYS A 139 -15.79 -5.08 10.24
C LYS A 139 -15.30 -6.13 9.23
N LYS A 140 -15.51 -7.42 9.51
CA LYS A 140 -15.20 -8.48 8.54
C LYS A 140 -16.06 -8.33 7.28
N SER A 141 -17.34 -8.03 7.42
CA SER A 141 -18.23 -7.74 6.29
C SER A 141 -17.76 -6.51 5.49
N GLU A 142 -17.29 -5.44 6.14
CA GLU A 142 -16.70 -4.28 5.46
C GLU A 142 -15.43 -4.66 4.67
N LEU A 143 -14.59 -5.57 5.20
CA LEU A 143 -13.43 -6.08 4.48
C LEU A 143 -13.83 -6.92 3.26
N GLU A 144 -14.90 -7.72 3.37
CA GLU A 144 -15.44 -8.49 2.25
C GLU A 144 -15.94 -7.57 1.13
N ASP A 145 -16.63 -6.48 1.46
CA ASP A 145 -17.07 -5.46 0.50
C ASP A 145 -15.87 -4.82 -0.21
N LEU A 146 -14.80 -4.51 0.52
CA LEU A 146 -13.53 -4.05 -0.06
C LEU A 146 -12.89 -5.12 -0.95
N GLY A 147 -12.99 -6.40 -0.59
CA GLY A 147 -12.56 -7.53 -1.40
C GLY A 147 -13.32 -7.63 -2.72
N VAL A 148 -14.64 -7.45 -2.71
CA VAL A 148 -15.47 -7.39 -3.92
C VAL A 148 -15.06 -6.19 -4.78
N ALA A 149 -14.91 -5.01 -4.18
CA ALA A 149 -14.47 -3.81 -4.89
C ALA A 149 -13.08 -3.98 -5.53
N LEU A 150 -12.16 -4.65 -4.83
CA LEU A 150 -10.83 -4.98 -5.34
C LEU A 150 -10.90 -5.92 -6.55
N ARG A 151 -11.70 -6.99 -6.49
CA ARG A 151 -11.90 -7.91 -7.62
C ARG A 151 -12.46 -7.18 -8.86
N LEU A 152 -13.46 -6.31 -8.66
CA LEU A 152 -14.00 -5.47 -9.73
C LEU A 152 -12.96 -4.49 -10.30
N PHE A 153 -12.07 -3.97 -9.46
CA PHE A 153 -11.01 -3.07 -9.88
C PHE A 153 -9.89 -3.78 -10.65
N LEU A 154 -9.48 -4.97 -10.21
CA LEU A 154 -8.46 -5.76 -10.90
C LEU A 154 -8.98 -6.29 -12.25
N LYS A 155 -10.25 -6.72 -12.30
CA LYS A 155 -10.87 -7.37 -13.47
C LYS A 155 -10.05 -8.59 -13.95
N GLU A 156 -9.36 -9.24 -13.02
CA GLU A 156 -8.62 -10.47 -13.26
C GLU A 156 -9.53 -11.67 -12.95
N GLU A 157 -9.52 -12.62 -13.89
CA GLU A 157 -9.96 -13.99 -13.71
C GLU A 157 -9.11 -14.61 -12.59
N ALA A 158 -9.62 -15.60 -11.86
CA ALA A 158 -9.05 -16.11 -10.60
C ALA A 158 -7.56 -16.59 -10.66
N ASP A 159 -6.94 -16.62 -11.84
CA ASP A 159 -5.60 -17.13 -12.11
C ASP A 159 -4.46 -16.28 -11.53
N ASP A 160 -4.50 -14.95 -11.58
CA ASP A 160 -3.36 -14.12 -11.13
C ASP A 160 -3.19 -14.06 -9.60
N LEU A 161 -4.29 -14.22 -8.85
CA LEU A 161 -4.26 -14.28 -7.38
C LEU A 161 -3.74 -15.63 -6.86
N SER A 162 -3.72 -16.68 -7.70
CA SER A 162 -3.10 -17.96 -7.36
C SER A 162 -1.57 -17.88 -7.23
N LEU A 163 -0.97 -16.80 -7.75
CA LEU A 163 0.48 -16.53 -7.69
C LEU A 163 0.92 -15.88 -6.38
N LEU A 164 -0.01 -15.58 -5.46
CA LEU A 164 0.32 -14.99 -4.17
C LEU A 164 1.08 -15.98 -3.27
N PRO A 165 1.99 -15.49 -2.41
CA PRO A 165 2.64 -16.33 -1.41
C PRO A 165 1.61 -17.04 -0.51
N PRO A 166 1.90 -18.28 -0.07
CA PRO A 166 1.04 -18.99 0.88
C PRO A 166 0.78 -18.16 2.15
N GLY A 167 -0.49 -18.01 2.53
CA GLY A 167 -0.90 -17.22 3.71
C GLY A 167 -1.18 -15.73 3.44
N LEU A 168 -0.97 -15.25 2.21
CA LEU A 168 -1.41 -13.94 1.78
C LEU A 168 -2.62 -14.06 0.86
N ASP A 169 -3.81 -13.83 1.40
CA ASP A 169 -5.02 -13.65 0.63
C ASP A 169 -5.41 -12.15 0.55
N PRO A 170 -6.22 -11.74 -0.45
CA PRO A 170 -6.61 -10.35 -0.61
C PRO A 170 -7.28 -9.72 0.62
N ILE A 171 -8.09 -10.47 1.39
CA ILE A 171 -8.77 -9.95 2.58
C ILE A 171 -7.76 -9.71 3.70
N SER A 172 -6.83 -10.65 3.93
CA SER A 172 -5.71 -10.46 4.86
C SER A 172 -4.86 -9.23 4.50
N ILE A 173 -4.56 -9.01 3.22
CA ILE A 173 -3.81 -7.82 2.78
C ILE A 173 -4.64 -6.54 3.01
N ILE A 174 -5.94 -6.55 2.72
CA ILE A 174 -6.82 -5.40 2.99
C ILE A 174 -6.83 -5.10 4.49
N ALA A 175 -6.92 -6.11 5.36
CA ALA A 175 -6.90 -5.94 6.81
C ALA A 175 -5.58 -5.31 7.29
N LYS A 176 -4.43 -5.80 6.79
CA LYS A 176 -3.09 -5.28 7.12
C LYS A 176 -2.88 -3.81 6.75
N VAL A 177 -3.59 -3.27 5.75
CA VAL A 177 -3.42 -1.88 5.27
C VAL A 177 -4.60 -0.97 5.56
N SER A 178 -5.69 -1.51 6.12
CA SER A 178 -6.84 -0.73 6.53
C SER A 178 -6.58 -0.15 7.93
N PRO A 179 -6.99 1.09 8.21
CA PRO A 179 -6.80 1.67 9.53
C PRO A 179 -7.48 0.79 10.57
N ILE A 180 -6.71 0.34 11.58
CA ILE A 180 -7.27 -0.27 12.78
C ILE A 180 -8.19 0.79 13.41
N PRO A 181 -9.49 0.50 13.65
CA PRO A 181 -10.33 1.39 14.43
C PRO A 181 -9.63 1.57 15.77
N SER A 182 -9.41 2.81 16.18
CA SER A 182 -8.83 3.15 17.49
C SER A 182 -9.34 2.16 18.54
N LEU A 183 -8.42 1.33 19.05
CA LEU A 183 -8.69 0.44 20.18
C LEU A 183 -9.15 1.37 21.32
N SER A 184 -10.45 1.42 21.55
CA SER A 184 -11.07 2.10 22.68
C SER A 184 -10.88 1.28 23.94
#